data_AF-A0A4Y2UF88-F1
#
_entry.id   AF-A0A4Y2UF88-F1
#
_cell.length_a   1.000
_cell.length_b   1.000
_cell.length_c   1.000
_cell.angle_alpha   90.00
_cell.angle_beta   90.00
_cell.angle_gamma   90.00
#
_symmetry.space_group_name_H-M   'P 1'
#
loop_
_entity.id
_entity.type
_entity.pdbx_description
1 polymer ?
#
loop_
_entity_poly.entity_id
_entity_poly.type
_entity_poly.pdbx_seq_one_letter_code
_entity_poly.pdbx_strand_id
1 'polypeptide(L)'
;MARRLGTSITETARLLGCSRSAVVSIHAKWINDGDTSRRRQGVGCPRVIKEKGRQRLSRFVKQNRRQTVAQLTDQYSPNASVSVHTVQRTLLDMGLCSRRPTRVPLLTKCHRRLRLQWSREHRDWAMDEWKRVAWSDESRFLIHHVRWSCQGTPSARRTVVPLLYSRSYTARLVVAVLYFG
;
A
#
# COMPACT_ATOMS: atom_id res chain seq x y z
N MET A 1 41.62 -20.16 9.28
CA MET A 1 41.41 -21.46 9.97
C MET A 1 42.50 -22.44 9.52
N ALA A 2 43.09 -23.16 10.48
CA ALA A 2 44.07 -24.27 10.34
C ALA A 2 45.37 -24.05 9.52
N ARG A 3 45.33 -23.69 8.23
CA ARG A 3 46.55 -23.62 7.41
C ARG A 3 47.45 -22.40 7.63
N ARG A 4 46.90 -21.29 8.13
CA ARG A 4 47.73 -20.15 8.61
C ARG A 4 48.54 -20.50 9.87
N LEU A 5 48.16 -21.58 10.56
CA LEU A 5 48.79 -22.08 11.78
C LEU A 5 49.59 -23.38 11.53
N GLY A 6 49.75 -23.81 10.28
CA GLY A 6 50.54 -24.99 9.92
C GLY A 6 49.96 -26.36 10.30
N THR A 7 48.72 -26.44 10.81
CA THR A 7 48.13 -27.71 11.26
C THR A 7 47.68 -28.58 10.10
N SER A 8 47.81 -29.90 10.26
CA SER A 8 47.37 -30.85 9.23
C SER A 8 45.84 -30.94 9.16
N ILE A 9 45.30 -31.32 8.00
CA ILE A 9 43.84 -31.49 7.81
C ILE A 9 43.29 -32.57 8.77
N THR A 10 44.06 -33.64 8.98
CA THR A 10 43.67 -34.76 9.85
C THR A 10 43.64 -34.34 11.32
N GLU A 11 44.62 -33.55 11.75
CA GLU A 11 44.68 -33.01 13.11
C GLU A 11 43.55 -32.02 13.38
N THR A 12 43.25 -31.15 12.41
CA THR A 12 42.10 -30.24 12.47
C THR A 12 40.77 -31.00 12.57
N ALA A 13 40.63 -32.10 11.82
CA ALA A 13 39.45 -32.96 11.89
C ALA A 13 39.31 -33.64 13.26
N ARG A 14 40.41 -34.14 13.84
CA ARG A 14 40.43 -34.72 15.19
C ARG A 14 40.09 -33.70 16.28
N LEU A 15 40.70 -32.51 16.23
CA LEU A 15 40.46 -31.42 17.17
C LEU A 15 39.01 -30.93 17.16
N LEU A 16 38.40 -30.86 15.96
CA LEU A 16 37.02 -30.40 15.79
C LEU A 16 35.98 -31.53 15.90
N GLY A 17 36.41 -32.78 16.11
CA GLY A 17 35.51 -33.94 16.13
C GLY A 17 34.70 -34.14 14.84
N CYS A 18 35.22 -33.67 13.70
CA CYS A 18 34.54 -33.71 12.40
C CYS A 18 35.19 -34.74 11.47
N SER A 19 34.46 -35.20 10.46
CA SER A 19 35.06 -36.08 9.44
C SER A 19 36.12 -35.34 8.62
N ARG A 20 37.20 -36.04 8.25
CA ARG A 20 38.25 -35.51 7.36
C ARG A 20 37.66 -34.97 6.04
N SER A 21 36.63 -35.63 5.50
CA SER A 21 35.94 -35.21 4.28
C SER A 21 35.16 -33.90 4.45
N ALA A 22 34.55 -33.65 5.62
CA ALA A 22 33.91 -32.37 5.92
C ALA A 22 34.94 -31.22 5.93
N VAL A 23 36.10 -31.42 6.55
CA VAL A 23 37.18 -30.41 6.57
C VAL A 23 37.71 -30.14 5.15
N VAL A 24 37.94 -31.19 4.35
CA VAL A 24 38.39 -31.04 2.95
C VAL A 24 37.35 -30.31 2.10
N SER A 25 36.07 -30.67 2.20
CA SER A 25 35.00 -30.04 1.41
C SER A 25 34.77 -28.58 1.77
N ILE A 26 34.82 -28.22 3.07
CA ILE A 26 34.72 -26.83 3.53
C ILE A 26 35.93 -26.02 3.06
N HIS A 27 37.13 -26.60 3.14
CA HIS A 27 38.35 -25.95 2.71
C HIS A 27 38.38 -25.73 1.17
N ALA A 28 37.97 -26.73 0.39
CA ALA A 28 37.84 -26.59 -1.06
C ALA A 28 36.80 -25.52 -1.42
N LYS A 29 35.65 -25.50 -0.72
CA LYS A 29 34.63 -24.47 -0.88
C LYS A 29 35.18 -23.07 -0.60
N TRP A 30 35.96 -22.91 0.47
CA TRP A 30 36.57 -21.62 0.80
C TRP A 30 37.58 -21.15 -0.25
N ILE A 31 38.38 -22.05 -0.83
CA ILE A 31 39.30 -21.68 -1.93
C ILE A 31 38.53 -21.21 -3.16
N ASN A 32 37.45 -21.92 -3.52
CA ASN A 32 36.72 -21.66 -4.75
C ASN A 32 35.76 -20.46 -4.64
N ASP A 33 35.01 -20.36 -3.54
CA ASP A 33 33.91 -19.40 -3.36
C ASP A 33 34.28 -18.23 -2.43
N GLY A 34 35.41 -18.31 -1.71
CA GLY A 34 35.79 -17.35 -0.67
C GLY A 34 34.94 -17.39 0.61
N ASP A 35 33.90 -18.24 0.65
CA ASP A 35 32.92 -18.31 1.73
C ASP A 35 32.72 -19.75 2.26
N THR A 36 32.73 -19.90 3.58
CA THR A 36 32.44 -21.16 4.28
C THR A 36 30.98 -21.29 4.69
N SER A 37 30.13 -20.30 4.44
CA SER A 37 28.74 -20.31 4.87
C SER A 37 27.96 -21.49 4.27
N ARG A 38 27.04 -22.07 5.05
CA ARG A 38 26.16 -23.16 4.59
C ARG A 38 25.04 -22.69 3.66
N ARG A 39 24.98 -21.40 3.29
CA ARG A 39 23.91 -20.84 2.46
C ARG A 39 24.07 -21.31 1.01
N ARG A 40 23.59 -22.52 0.72
CA ARG A 40 23.30 -22.89 -0.66
C ARG A 40 22.11 -22.05 -1.12
N GLN A 41 22.21 -21.41 -2.28
CA GLN A 41 21.04 -20.86 -2.95
C GLN A 41 20.19 -22.05 -3.39
N GLY A 42 19.29 -22.49 -2.50
CA GLY A 42 18.31 -23.50 -2.83
C GLY A 42 17.40 -22.92 -3.91
N VAL A 43 17.38 -23.57 -5.07
CA VAL A 43 16.27 -23.42 -6.02
C VAL A 43 15.04 -24.01 -5.34
N GLY A 44 14.19 -23.14 -4.81
CA GLY A 44 12.93 -23.54 -4.21
C GLY A 44 12.00 -24.22 -5.22
N CYS A 45 10.85 -24.69 -4.75
CA CYS A 45 9.84 -25.28 -5.65
C CYS A 45 9.38 -24.25 -6.70
N PRO A 46 9.31 -24.63 -7.99
CA PRO A 46 8.80 -23.75 -9.04
C PRO A 46 7.38 -23.25 -8.72
N ARG A 47 7.10 -21.99 -9.07
CA ARG A 47 5.79 -21.38 -8.87
C ARG A 47 4.74 -22.01 -9.78
N VAL A 48 3.53 -22.23 -9.25
CA VAL A 48 2.37 -22.74 -10.00
C VAL A 48 2.01 -21.81 -11.18
N ILE A 49 2.05 -20.50 -10.95
CA ILE A 49 1.79 -19.49 -11.99
C ILE A 49 3.12 -19.06 -12.62
N LYS A 50 3.32 -19.43 -13.88
CA LYS A 50 4.47 -19.00 -14.70
C LYS A 50 4.32 -17.54 -15.16
N GLU A 51 5.37 -16.98 -15.76
CA GLU A 51 5.40 -15.59 -16.21
C GLU A 51 4.28 -15.22 -17.21
N LYS A 52 3.97 -16.12 -18.16
CA LYS A 52 2.81 -15.93 -19.07
C LYS A 52 1.47 -15.81 -18.31
N GLY A 53 1.32 -16.57 -17.22
CA GLY A 53 0.15 -16.51 -16.35
C GLY A 53 0.07 -15.17 -15.60
N ARG A 54 1.21 -14.67 -15.10
CA ARG A 54 1.33 -13.35 -14.47
C ARG A 54 0.91 -12.22 -15.41
N GLN A 55 1.36 -12.27 -16.66
CA GLN A 55 0.96 -11.30 -17.69
C GLN A 55 -0.54 -11.36 -17.99
N ARG A 56 -1.14 -12.56 -18.02
CA ARG A 56 -2.59 -12.72 -18.19
C ARG A 56 -3.37 -12.14 -17.01
N LEU A 57 -2.94 -12.41 -15.78
CA LEU A 57 -3.54 -11.84 -14.57
C LEU A 57 -3.46 -10.31 -14.57
N SER A 58 -2.30 -9.75 -14.95
CA SER A 58 -2.13 -8.29 -15.06
C SER A 58 -3.12 -7.67 -16.05
N ARG A 59 -3.39 -8.34 -17.18
CA ARG A 59 -4.39 -7.88 -18.16
C ARG A 59 -5.81 -7.88 -17.59
N PHE A 60 -6.22 -8.94 -16.88
CA PHE A 60 -7.54 -8.98 -16.24
C PHE A 60 -7.72 -7.87 -15.20
N VAL A 61 -6.73 -7.64 -14.34
CA VAL A 61 -6.77 -6.54 -13.36
C VAL A 61 -6.87 -5.18 -14.05
N LYS A 62 -6.17 -4.96 -15.17
CA LYS A 62 -6.21 -3.68 -15.90
C LYS A 62 -7.56 -3.43 -16.56
N GLN A 63 -8.22 -4.48 -17.07
CA GLN A 63 -9.57 -4.38 -17.64
C GLN A 63 -10.60 -4.00 -16.58
N ASN A 64 -10.61 -4.68 -15.43
CA ASN A 64 -11.57 -4.45 -14.36
C ASN A 64 -10.89 -4.30 -13.00
N ARG A 65 -10.44 -3.08 -12.68
CA ARG A 65 -9.70 -2.79 -11.43
C ARG A 65 -10.50 -2.96 -10.14
N ARG A 66 -11.81 -3.17 -10.24
CA ARG A 66 -12.73 -3.32 -9.09
C ARG A 66 -13.13 -4.78 -8.81
N GLN A 67 -12.69 -5.70 -9.64
CA GLN A 67 -13.04 -7.11 -9.54
C GLN A 67 -12.43 -7.75 -8.28
N THR A 68 -13.15 -8.68 -7.65
CA THR A 68 -12.62 -9.42 -6.50
C THR A 68 -11.63 -10.50 -6.92
N VAL A 69 -10.75 -10.92 -6.00
CA VAL A 69 -9.77 -11.97 -6.31
C VAL A 69 -10.46 -13.30 -6.63
N ALA A 70 -11.59 -13.62 -5.99
CA ALA A 70 -12.38 -14.80 -6.29
C ALA A 70 -12.91 -14.78 -7.74
N GLN A 71 -13.58 -13.68 -8.13
CA GLN A 71 -14.07 -13.50 -9.50
C GLN A 71 -12.94 -13.55 -10.54
N LEU A 72 -11.76 -13.02 -10.19
CA LEU A 72 -10.59 -13.04 -11.06
C LEU A 72 -10.00 -14.44 -11.19
N THR A 73 -10.08 -15.24 -10.13
CA THR A 73 -9.66 -16.64 -10.12
C THR A 73 -10.58 -17.49 -10.99
N ASP A 74 -11.89 -17.30 -10.89
CA ASP A 74 -12.89 -18.00 -11.73
C ASP A 74 -12.66 -17.72 -13.22
N GLN A 75 -12.35 -16.47 -13.58
CA GLN A 75 -12.02 -16.11 -14.97
C GLN A 75 -10.67 -16.65 -15.45
N TYR A 76 -9.69 -16.77 -14.55
CA TYR A 76 -8.36 -17.27 -14.91
C TYR A 76 -8.32 -18.79 -15.02
N SER A 77 -9.00 -19.49 -14.11
CA SER A 77 -9.00 -20.95 -14.01
C SER A 77 -10.42 -21.45 -13.67
N PRO A 78 -11.31 -21.56 -14.67
CA PRO A 78 -12.67 -22.06 -14.45
C PRO A 78 -12.69 -23.51 -13.92
N ASN A 79 -11.66 -24.30 -14.23
CA ASN A 79 -11.54 -25.70 -13.79
C ASN A 79 -10.88 -25.83 -12.40
N ALA A 80 -10.84 -24.77 -11.58
CA ALA A 80 -10.31 -24.75 -10.22
C ALA A 80 -8.84 -25.25 -10.03
N SER A 81 -8.02 -25.23 -11.08
CA SER A 81 -6.61 -25.66 -11.02
C SER A 81 -5.71 -24.81 -10.11
N VAL A 82 -6.11 -23.57 -9.82
CA VAL A 82 -5.34 -22.62 -9.01
C VAL A 82 -6.22 -22.04 -7.91
N SER A 83 -5.73 -22.09 -6.67
CA SER A 83 -6.43 -21.52 -5.53
C SER A 83 -6.49 -19.99 -5.60
N VAL A 84 -7.56 -19.42 -5.03
CA VAL A 84 -7.73 -17.96 -4.87
C VAL A 84 -6.53 -17.34 -4.13
N HIS A 85 -6.02 -18.04 -3.11
CA HIS A 85 -4.87 -17.56 -2.33
C HIS A 85 -3.58 -17.52 -3.17
N THR A 86 -3.36 -18.50 -4.05
CA THR A 86 -2.23 -18.51 -4.98
C THR A 86 -2.27 -17.31 -5.92
N VAL A 87 -3.45 -16.99 -6.45
CA VAL A 87 -3.65 -15.79 -7.28
C VAL A 87 -3.38 -14.52 -6.47
N GLN A 88 -3.91 -14.42 -5.25
CA GLN A 88 -3.68 -13.28 -4.37
C GLN A 88 -2.19 -13.03 -4.09
N ARG A 89 -1.45 -14.07 -3.70
CA ARG A 89 -0.01 -13.98 -3.43
C ARG A 89 0.76 -13.56 -4.67
N THR A 90 0.37 -14.09 -5.83
CA THR A 90 1.00 -13.72 -7.11
C THR A 90 0.74 -12.25 -7.47
N LEU A 91 -0.47 -11.72 -7.21
CA LEU A 91 -0.78 -10.30 -7.40
C LEU A 91 0.07 -9.41 -6.49
N LEU A 92 0.19 -9.78 -5.21
CA LEU A 92 1.02 -9.04 -4.25
C LEU A 92 2.50 -9.06 -4.64
N ASP A 93 3.02 -10.19 -5.09
CA ASP A 93 4.39 -10.33 -5.59
C ASP A 93 4.65 -9.51 -6.87
N MET A 94 3.59 -9.15 -7.61
CA MET A 94 3.66 -8.21 -8.74
C MET A 94 3.49 -6.75 -8.31
N GLY A 95 3.31 -6.46 -7.02
CA GLY A 95 3.05 -5.12 -6.50
C GLY A 95 1.61 -4.63 -6.71
N LEU A 96 0.67 -5.51 -7.06
CA LEU A 96 -0.73 -5.17 -7.25
C LEU A 96 -1.50 -5.39 -5.95
N CYS A 97 -1.90 -4.28 -5.33
CA CYS A 97 -2.68 -4.26 -4.09
C CYS A 97 -4.06 -3.66 -4.31
N SER A 98 -5.04 -4.13 -3.54
CA SER A 98 -6.35 -3.49 -3.46
C SER A 98 -6.24 -2.12 -2.80
N ARG A 99 -6.98 -1.14 -3.34
CA ARG A 99 -7.08 0.23 -2.79
C ARG A 99 -8.52 0.71 -2.90
N ARG A 100 -8.95 1.52 -1.92
CA ARG A 100 -10.26 2.19 -1.99
C ARG A 100 -10.19 3.35 -3.00
N PRO A 101 -11.14 3.46 -3.94
CA PRO A 101 -11.21 4.61 -4.83
C PRO A 101 -11.43 5.91 -4.03
N THR A 102 -10.79 6.99 -4.45
CA THR A 102 -11.05 8.33 -3.91
C THR A 102 -12.49 8.74 -4.20
N ARG A 103 -13.21 9.21 -3.18
CA ARG A 103 -14.56 9.76 -3.35
C ARG A 103 -14.44 11.11 -4.04
N VAL A 104 -14.90 11.20 -5.28
CA VAL A 104 -14.89 12.42 -6.09
C VAL A 104 -16.31 12.73 -6.56
N PRO A 105 -16.68 14.01 -6.71
CA PRO A 105 -17.96 14.40 -7.30
C PRO A 105 -18.10 13.80 -8.70
N LEU A 106 -19.32 13.41 -9.06
CA LEU A 106 -19.60 12.90 -10.39
C LEU A 106 -19.67 14.07 -11.38
N LEU A 107 -18.63 14.21 -12.20
CA LEU A 107 -18.59 15.22 -13.25
C LEU A 107 -19.30 14.74 -14.51
N THR A 108 -20.33 15.47 -14.92
CA THR A 108 -21.00 15.30 -16.22
C THR A 108 -20.04 15.64 -17.36
N LYS A 109 -20.35 15.19 -18.59
CA LYS A 109 -19.52 15.50 -19.78
C LYS A 109 -19.39 17.01 -20.01
N CYS A 110 -20.48 17.76 -19.81
CA CYS A 110 -20.48 19.22 -19.95
C CYS A 110 -19.55 19.88 -18.93
N HIS A 111 -19.59 19.47 -17.65
CA HIS A 111 -18.71 20.05 -16.62
C HIS A 111 -17.24 19.82 -16.95
N ARG A 112 -16.87 18.62 -17.42
CA ARG A 112 -15.48 18.31 -17.81
C ARG A 112 -14.99 19.20 -18.94
N ARG A 113 -15.83 19.43 -19.96
CA ARG A 113 -15.51 20.30 -21.09
C ARG A 113 -15.30 21.75 -20.64
N LEU A 114 -16.22 22.30 -19.86
CA LEU A 114 -16.12 23.67 -19.35
C LEU A 114 -14.89 23.86 -18.47
N ARG A 115 -14.62 22.94 -17.54
CA ARG A 115 -13.44 22.99 -16.68
C ARG A 115 -12.13 22.91 -17.48
N LEU A 116 -12.07 22.05 -18.49
CA LEU A 116 -10.90 21.94 -19.36
C LEU A 116 -10.69 23.21 -20.19
N GLN A 117 -11.77 23.76 -20.75
CA GLN A 117 -11.72 25.00 -21.51
C GLN A 117 -11.23 26.16 -20.64
N TRP A 118 -11.83 26.34 -19.46
CA TRP A 118 -11.42 27.35 -18.50
C TRP A 118 -9.93 27.21 -18.13
N SER A 119 -9.49 25.98 -17.82
CA SER A 119 -8.08 25.70 -17.50
C SER A 119 -7.12 26.03 -18.66
N ARG A 120 -7.56 25.88 -19.91
CA ARG A 120 -6.75 26.21 -21.10
C ARG A 120 -6.67 27.71 -21.32
N GLU A 121 -7.81 28.40 -21.21
CA GLU A 121 -7.90 29.87 -21.36
C GLU A 121 -7.06 30.59 -20.31
N HIS A 122 -6.95 30.02 -19.11
CA HIS A 122 -6.27 30.62 -17.97
C HIS A 122 -4.89 29.99 -17.69
N ARG A 123 -4.40 29.13 -18.60
CA ARG A 123 -3.11 28.41 -18.42
C ARG A 123 -1.93 29.36 -18.36
N ASP A 124 -1.95 30.38 -19.22
CA ASP A 124 -0.83 31.28 -19.47
C ASP A 124 -1.04 32.65 -18.78
N TRP A 125 -1.97 32.73 -17.83
CA TRP A 125 -2.26 33.96 -17.09
C TRP A 125 -1.10 34.40 -16.22
N ALA A 126 -0.77 35.69 -16.30
CA ALA A 126 0.24 36.34 -15.49
C ALA A 126 -0.28 36.63 -14.07
N MET A 127 0.65 36.83 -13.12
CA MET A 127 0.31 37.10 -11.72
C MET A 127 -0.61 38.32 -11.53
N ASP A 128 -0.47 39.35 -12.37
CA ASP A 128 -1.30 40.55 -12.28
C ASP A 128 -2.75 40.32 -12.77
N GLU A 129 -2.98 39.29 -13.59
CA GLU A 129 -4.32 38.84 -13.99
C GLU A 129 -4.97 38.03 -12.87
N TRP A 130 -4.19 37.14 -12.21
CA TRP A 130 -4.67 36.41 -11.03
C TRP A 130 -5.06 37.33 -9.87
N LYS A 131 -4.34 38.44 -9.65
CA LYS A 131 -4.67 39.45 -8.62
C LYS A 131 -6.04 40.09 -8.81
N ARG A 132 -6.60 40.05 -10.02
CA ARG A 132 -7.91 40.64 -10.32
C ARG A 132 -9.07 39.68 -10.06
N VAL A 133 -8.81 38.41 -9.78
CA VAL A 133 -9.86 37.42 -9.53
C VAL A 133 -10.14 37.26 -8.04
N ALA A 134 -11.39 37.54 -7.67
CA ALA A 134 -11.91 37.26 -6.33
C ALA A 134 -12.72 35.96 -6.34
N TRP A 135 -12.53 35.12 -5.32
CA TRP A 135 -13.24 33.85 -5.15
C TRP A 135 -14.15 33.92 -3.93
N SER A 136 -15.39 33.45 -4.08
CA SER A 136 -16.33 33.27 -2.98
C SER A 136 -16.92 31.87 -3.04
N ASP A 137 -16.95 31.16 -1.91
CA ASP A 137 -17.64 29.88 -1.76
C ASP A 137 -18.42 29.86 -0.45
N GLU A 138 -19.51 29.09 -0.42
CA GLU A 138 -20.36 28.93 0.76
C GLU A 138 -20.11 27.56 1.41
N SER A 139 -19.48 27.58 2.58
CA SER A 139 -19.27 26.37 3.38
C SER A 139 -20.34 26.23 4.48
N ARG A 140 -20.80 24.99 4.70
CA ARG A 140 -21.71 24.64 5.79
C ARG A 140 -20.93 24.05 6.96
N PHE A 141 -20.97 24.71 8.11
CA PHE A 141 -20.42 24.18 9.37
C PHE A 141 -21.57 23.81 10.32
N LEU A 142 -21.31 22.79 11.13
CA LEU A 142 -22.19 22.36 12.20
C LEU A 142 -21.66 22.96 13.50
N ILE A 143 -22.42 23.88 14.09
CA ILE A 143 -22.09 24.44 15.41
C ILE A 143 -22.68 23.51 16.48
N HIS A 144 -21.82 22.74 17.14
CA HIS A 144 -22.21 21.95 18.30
C HIS A 144 -22.19 22.84 19.55
N HIS A 145 -23.36 23.12 20.12
CA HIS A 145 -23.44 23.86 21.39
C HIS A 145 -23.12 22.91 22.56
N VAL A 146 -21.88 22.91 23.03
CA VAL A 146 -21.52 22.24 24.28
C VAL A 146 -21.94 23.16 25.43
N ARG A 147 -23.06 22.84 26.09
CA ARG A 147 -23.46 23.54 27.32
C ARG A 147 -22.57 23.04 28.45
N TRP A 148 -21.59 23.84 28.86
CA TRP A 148 -20.86 23.61 30.11
C TRP A 148 -21.80 23.95 31.27
N SER A 149 -22.61 22.98 31.72
CA SER A 149 -23.31 23.12 32.99
C SER A 149 -22.33 22.77 34.11
N CYS A 150 -21.80 23.80 34.78
CA CYS A 150 -21.21 23.62 36.10
C CYS A 150 -22.36 23.42 37.10
N GLN A 151 -22.86 22.19 37.24
CA GLN A 151 -23.66 21.81 38.40
C GLN A 151 -22.72 21.18 39.41
N GLY A 152 -22.27 22.00 40.36
CA GLY A 152 -21.61 21.49 41.55
C GLY A 152 -22.65 20.81 42.44
N THR A 153 -22.53 19.50 42.61
CA THR A 153 -22.67 18.81 43.91
C THR A 153 -21.90 17.49 43.88
N PRO A 154 -21.25 17.10 44.98
CA PRO A 154 -20.31 16.00 45.00
C PRO A 154 -21.01 14.63 45.11
N SER A 155 -20.36 13.63 44.54
CA SER A 155 -20.60 12.19 44.74
C SER A 155 -21.61 11.50 43.82
N ALA A 156 -21.23 10.27 43.48
CA ALA A 156 -21.89 9.23 42.69
C ALA A 156 -21.89 9.36 41.16
N ARG A 157 -21.18 8.39 40.56
CA ARG A 157 -21.03 8.08 39.13
C ARG A 157 -22.34 8.29 38.35
N ARG A 158 -22.35 9.25 37.43
CA ARG A 158 -23.40 9.42 36.41
C ARG A 158 -22.77 9.30 35.03
N THR A 159 -23.22 8.32 34.27
CA THR A 159 -23.01 8.25 32.82
C THR A 159 -23.75 9.44 32.20
N VAL A 160 -23.00 10.47 31.82
CA VAL A 160 -23.55 11.65 31.14
C VAL A 160 -23.75 11.28 29.69
N VAL A 161 -24.98 10.97 29.29
CA VAL A 161 -25.34 10.87 27.87
C VAL A 161 -25.64 12.30 27.39
N PRO A 162 -24.86 12.88 26.46
CA PRO A 162 -25.15 14.21 25.96
C PRO A 162 -26.39 14.15 25.07
N LEU A 163 -27.47 14.83 25.46
CA LEU A 163 -28.55 15.18 24.54
C LEU A 163 -27.99 16.18 23.53
N LEU A 164 -27.49 15.67 22.40
CA LEU A 164 -26.99 16.48 21.29
C LEU A 164 -28.16 17.19 20.60
N TYR A 165 -28.52 18.38 21.07
CA TYR A 165 -29.36 19.29 20.30
C TYR A 165 -28.50 19.97 19.24
N SER A 166 -28.50 19.44 18.01
CA SER A 166 -27.81 20.04 16.86
C SER A 166 -28.71 21.08 16.20
N ARG A 167 -28.55 22.35 16.58
CA ARG A 167 -29.07 23.48 15.78
C ARG A 167 -28.00 23.91 14.77
N SER A 168 -28.29 23.74 13.49
CA SER A 168 -27.46 24.21 12.39
C SER A 168 -27.61 25.73 12.26
N TYR A 169 -26.61 26.50 12.65
CA TYR A 169 -26.54 27.93 12.33
C TYR A 169 -25.60 28.13 11.14
N THR A 170 -25.97 29.00 10.20
CA THR A 170 -25.14 29.43 9.07
C THR A 170 -24.45 30.76 9.40
N ALA A 171 -23.31 30.74 10.08
CA ALA A 171 -22.37 31.86 10.21
C ALA A 171 -21.36 31.98 9.04
N ARG A 172 -21.47 33.05 8.24
CA ARG A 172 -20.50 33.34 7.15
C ARG A 172 -19.07 33.49 7.69
N LEU A 173 -18.17 32.57 7.34
CA LEU A 173 -16.74 32.64 7.61
C LEU A 173 -16.01 32.46 6.28
N VAL A 174 -15.29 33.50 5.84
CA VAL A 174 -14.55 33.53 4.58
C VAL A 174 -13.22 32.79 4.79
N VAL A 175 -13.16 31.53 4.37
CA VAL A 175 -11.91 30.76 4.29
C VAL A 175 -11.80 30.22 2.87
N ALA A 176 -10.77 30.67 2.15
CA ALA A 176 -10.51 30.28 0.77
C ALA A 176 -9.96 28.84 0.71
N VAL A 177 -10.76 27.91 0.20
CA VAL A 177 -10.28 26.59 -0.25
C VAL A 177 -10.88 26.29 -1.62
N LEU A 178 -9.99 25.99 -2.57
CA LEU A 178 -10.30 25.71 -3.97
C LEU A 178 -11.17 24.46 -4.11
N TYR A 179 -12.46 24.64 -4.40
CA TYR A 179 -13.31 23.58 -4.95
C TYR A 179 -14.11 24.13 -6.13
N PHE A 180 -13.57 23.97 -7.34
CA PHE A 180 -14.32 24.21 -8.56
C PHE A 180 -15.43 23.15 -8.70
N GLY A 181 -16.68 23.61 -8.64
CA GLY A 181 -17.94 22.88 -8.88
C GLY A 181 -18.21 22.53 -10.34
#